data_AF-A0A9X1PNJ2-F1
#
_entry.id   AF-A0A9X1PNJ2-F1
#
_cell.length_a   1.000
_cell.length_b   1.000
_cell.length_c   1.000
_cell.angle_alpha   90.00
_cell.angle_beta   90.00
_cell.angle_gamma   90.00
#
_symmetry.space_group_name_H-M   'P 1'
#
loop_
_entity.id
_entity.type
_entity.pdbx_description
1 polymer ?
#
loop_
_entity_poly.entity_id
_entity_poly.type
_entity_poly.pdbx_seq_one_letter_code
_entity_poly.pdbx_strand_id
1 'polypeptide(L)'
;MKQVFALVVLSCVFQSCQKDQVTTESFMTATVNNLSWVSDKNMAAAQLDFNDNTNGHNLSVGGHMENSLTDGSRYNLSIGVNSPVSRGKFYFNNTKEEASAIGGVYGNVITYKMNTNDFLSSSINGFVEITLLTDHEVGGNFEYDAVSYTKGLDRVPIDTVKVRSGRFRVPIVMVSGREWTAPK
;
A
#
# COMPACT_ATOMS: atom_id res chain seq x y z
N MET A 1 -33.80 -53.81 -43.65
CA MET A 1 -33.86 -52.34 -43.83
C MET A 1 -34.31 -51.72 -42.52
N LYS A 2 -33.40 -51.10 -41.76
CA LYS A 2 -33.72 -50.23 -40.61
C LYS A 2 -32.82 -49.01 -40.72
N GLN A 3 -33.46 -47.84 -40.68
CA GLN A 3 -32.89 -46.54 -40.97
C GLN A 3 -31.99 -46.05 -39.84
N VAL A 4 -30.98 -45.30 -40.29
CA VAL A 4 -29.99 -44.55 -39.53
C VAL A 4 -30.66 -43.34 -38.85
N PHE A 5 -30.36 -43.10 -37.58
CA PHE A 5 -30.44 -41.78 -36.96
C PHE A 5 -29.09 -41.50 -36.30
N ALA A 6 -28.25 -40.74 -36.99
CA ALA A 6 -27.05 -40.14 -36.43
C ALA A 6 -27.45 -38.83 -35.76
N LEU A 7 -27.51 -38.82 -34.43
CA LEU A 7 -27.68 -37.61 -33.64
C LEU A 7 -26.30 -36.96 -33.47
N VAL A 8 -26.00 -35.95 -34.28
CA VAL A 8 -24.83 -35.09 -34.11
C VAL A 8 -25.15 -34.10 -32.99
N VAL A 9 -24.65 -34.37 -31.78
CA VAL A 9 -24.66 -33.38 -30.69
C VAL A 9 -23.40 -32.54 -30.81
N LEU A 10 -23.59 -31.32 -31.32
CA LEU A 10 -22.60 -30.26 -31.39
C LEU A 10 -22.38 -29.73 -29.97
N SER A 11 -21.45 -30.34 -29.23
CA SER A 11 -20.99 -29.83 -27.94
C SER A 11 -20.17 -28.57 -28.19
N CYS A 12 -20.81 -27.40 -28.05
CA CYS A 12 -20.13 -26.12 -28.03
C CYS A 12 -18.97 -26.17 -27.03
N VAL A 13 -17.77 -25.97 -27.54
CA VAL A 13 -16.56 -25.69 -26.76
C VAL A 13 -16.78 -24.33 -26.09
N PHE A 14 -17.39 -24.32 -24.91
CA PHE A 14 -17.17 -23.24 -23.98
C PHE A 14 -15.78 -23.43 -23.39
N GLN A 15 -14.78 -22.98 -24.15
CA GLN A 15 -13.53 -22.51 -23.59
C GLN A 15 -13.89 -21.29 -22.73
N SER A 16 -14.36 -21.56 -21.50
CA SER A 16 -14.24 -20.56 -20.45
C SER A 16 -12.74 -20.39 -20.27
N CYS A 17 -12.22 -19.27 -20.76
CA CYS A 17 -10.93 -18.75 -20.37
C CYS A 17 -11.03 -18.45 -18.86
N GLN A 18 -10.92 -19.48 -18.02
CA GLN A 18 -10.48 -19.31 -16.66
C GLN A 18 -9.03 -18.85 -16.78
N LYS A 19 -8.87 -17.54 -16.87
CA LYS A 19 -7.63 -16.89 -16.52
C LYS A 19 -7.38 -17.37 -15.11
N ASP A 20 -6.45 -18.31 -14.94
CA ASP A 20 -5.88 -18.65 -13.65
C ASP A 20 -5.29 -17.36 -13.09
N GLN A 21 -6.13 -16.57 -12.43
CA GLN A 21 -5.66 -15.56 -11.51
C GLN A 21 -5.08 -16.38 -10.37
N VAL A 22 -3.79 -16.67 -10.49
CA VAL A 22 -2.93 -16.84 -9.31
C VAL A 22 -3.08 -15.53 -8.55
N THR A 23 -4.09 -15.47 -7.68
CA THR A 23 -4.24 -14.40 -6.70
C THR A 23 -3.04 -14.56 -5.80
N THR A 24 -1.94 -13.89 -6.15
CA THR A 24 -0.88 -13.72 -5.19
C THR A 24 -1.52 -12.97 -4.04
N GLU A 25 -1.52 -13.57 -2.85
CA GLU A 25 -2.20 -12.97 -1.71
C GLU A 25 -1.69 -11.54 -1.50
N SER A 26 -2.60 -10.57 -1.42
CA SER A 26 -2.25 -9.20 -1.06
C SER A 26 -1.65 -9.19 0.34
N PHE A 27 -0.54 -8.50 0.51
CA PHE A 27 0.09 -8.36 1.82
C PHE A 27 0.78 -7.00 1.99
N MET A 28 0.87 -6.57 3.24
CA MET A 28 1.84 -5.60 3.72
C MET A 28 2.42 -6.11 5.04
N THR A 29 3.74 -6.16 5.14
CA THR A 29 4.45 -6.64 6.34
C THR A 29 5.58 -5.69 6.69
N ALA A 30 5.97 -5.66 7.95
CA ALA A 30 7.10 -4.91 8.45
C ALA A 30 7.54 -5.41 9.83
N THR A 31 8.65 -4.86 10.31
CA THR A 31 8.99 -4.85 11.73
C THR A 31 8.78 -3.43 12.25
N VAL A 32 7.90 -3.26 13.25
CA VAL A 32 7.60 -1.97 13.89
C VAL A 32 8.14 -2.01 15.32
N ASN A 33 9.09 -1.16 15.67
CA ASN A 33 9.74 -1.16 16.99
C ASN A 33 10.24 -2.55 17.43
N ASN A 34 10.85 -3.30 16.49
CA ASN A 34 11.31 -4.70 16.67
C ASN A 34 10.19 -5.75 16.85
N LEU A 35 8.93 -5.38 16.64
CA LEU A 35 7.79 -6.29 16.68
C LEU A 35 7.34 -6.63 15.26
N SER A 36 7.03 -7.91 15.02
CA SER A 36 6.48 -8.35 13.74
C SER A 36 5.11 -7.71 13.52
N TRP A 37 4.94 -7.07 12.37
CA TRP A 37 3.70 -6.43 11.96
C TRP A 37 3.26 -6.99 10.62
N VAL A 38 1.98 -7.34 10.54
CA VAL A 38 1.35 -7.88 9.33
C VAL A 38 -0.02 -7.22 9.23
N SER A 39 -0.34 -6.66 8.06
CA SER A 39 -1.69 -6.18 7.79
C SER A 39 -2.69 -7.34 7.84
N ASP A 40 -3.89 -7.08 8.33
CA ASP A 40 -4.96 -8.08 8.26
C ASP A 40 -5.29 -8.43 6.81
N LYS A 41 -5.88 -9.61 6.63
CA LYS A 41 -6.27 -10.11 5.31
C LYS A 41 -7.17 -9.10 4.60
N ASN A 42 -6.82 -8.74 3.37
CA ASN A 42 -7.53 -7.76 2.53
C ASN A 42 -7.55 -6.32 3.09
N MET A 43 -6.76 -6.03 4.13
CA MET A 43 -6.67 -4.69 4.73
C MET A 43 -5.41 -3.94 4.27
N ALA A 44 -4.85 -4.34 3.12
CA ALA A 44 -3.77 -3.65 2.45
C ALA A 44 -4.11 -3.39 0.98
N ALA A 45 -3.97 -2.15 0.54
CA ALA A 45 -4.40 -1.68 -0.77
C ALA A 45 -3.62 -0.44 -1.23
N ALA A 46 -3.69 -0.16 -2.52
CA ALA A 46 -3.13 1.04 -3.14
C ALA A 46 -4.19 1.86 -3.89
N GLN A 47 -3.93 3.16 -3.98
CA GLN A 47 -4.70 4.12 -4.74
C GLN A 47 -3.77 4.96 -5.60
N LEU A 48 -4.22 5.28 -6.81
CA LEU A 48 -3.56 6.17 -7.75
C LEU A 48 -4.43 7.39 -8.04
N ASP A 49 -3.92 8.58 -7.75
CA ASP A 49 -4.66 9.82 -7.99
C ASP A 49 -3.90 10.69 -8.97
N PHE A 50 -4.52 11.04 -10.10
CA PHE A 50 -3.91 12.00 -11.01
C PHE A 50 -3.83 13.38 -10.37
N ASN A 51 -2.64 13.95 -10.35
CA ASN A 51 -2.38 15.28 -9.81
C ASN A 51 -1.86 16.19 -10.93
N ASP A 52 -2.62 17.24 -11.25
CA ASP A 52 -2.24 18.19 -12.31
C ASP A 52 -0.93 18.94 -12.00
N ASN A 53 -0.56 19.10 -10.72
CA ASN A 53 0.69 19.75 -10.32
C ASN A 53 1.92 18.88 -10.61
N THR A 54 1.81 17.56 -10.43
CA THR A 54 2.88 16.61 -10.75
C THR A 54 2.79 16.10 -12.19
N ASN A 55 1.66 16.37 -12.86
CA ASN A 55 1.30 15.88 -14.18
C ASN A 55 1.41 14.35 -14.31
N GLY A 56 0.92 13.64 -13.29
CA GLY A 56 0.90 12.17 -13.27
C GLY A 56 0.10 11.62 -12.09
N HIS A 57 -0.07 10.29 -12.08
CA HIS A 57 -0.66 9.61 -10.93
C HIS A 57 0.34 9.52 -9.79
N ASN A 58 -0.07 10.06 -8.65
CA ASN A 58 0.62 9.87 -7.38
C ASN A 58 0.14 8.57 -6.73
N LEU A 59 0.98 7.96 -5.92
CA LEU A 59 0.69 6.68 -5.27
C LEU A 59 0.43 6.87 -3.78
N SER A 60 -0.63 6.23 -3.29
CA SER A 60 -0.84 5.95 -1.86
C SER A 60 -0.95 4.44 -1.64
N VAL A 61 -0.25 3.92 -0.64
CA VAL A 61 -0.31 2.51 -0.19
C VAL A 61 -0.62 2.49 1.29
N GLY A 62 -1.54 1.65 1.72
CA GLY A 62 -1.91 1.54 3.13
C GLY A 62 -2.09 0.08 3.55
N GLY A 63 -1.87 -0.16 4.84
CA GLY A 63 -2.09 -1.45 5.49
C GLY A 63 -2.57 -1.26 6.93
N HIS A 64 -3.60 -2.01 7.30
CA HIS A 64 -4.20 -1.94 8.63
C HIS A 64 -4.13 -3.28 9.34
N MET A 65 -4.01 -3.22 10.66
CA MET A 65 -4.26 -4.36 11.55
C MET A 65 -5.34 -3.97 12.56
N GLU A 66 -6.15 -4.90 13.04
CA GLU A 66 -7.18 -4.68 14.06
C GLU A 66 -6.66 -4.97 15.46
N ASN A 67 -5.82 -5.99 15.57
CA ASN A 67 -5.27 -6.45 16.84
C ASN A 67 -4.08 -5.60 17.28
N SER A 68 -3.87 -5.47 18.59
CA SER A 68 -2.63 -4.89 19.11
C SER A 68 -1.47 -5.87 19.00
N LEU A 69 -0.26 -5.33 18.87
CA LEU A 69 0.98 -6.08 19.09
C LEU A 69 1.20 -6.31 20.60
N THR A 70 2.28 -7.02 20.93
CA THR A 70 2.61 -7.41 22.31
C THR A 70 2.90 -6.23 23.25
N ASP A 71 3.20 -5.05 22.71
CA ASP A 71 3.34 -3.79 23.45
C ASP A 71 1.99 -3.09 23.76
N GLY A 72 0.87 -3.70 23.32
CA GLY A 72 -0.48 -3.17 23.47
C GLY A 72 -0.86 -2.13 22.40
N SER A 73 0.03 -1.84 21.45
CA SER A 73 -0.18 -0.86 20.40
C SER A 73 -0.69 -1.51 19.11
N ARG A 74 -1.70 -0.91 18.49
CA ARG A 74 -2.18 -1.22 17.15
C ARG A 74 -1.55 -0.22 16.18
N TYR A 75 -0.90 -0.70 15.13
CA TYR A 75 -0.22 0.14 14.15
C TYR A 75 -0.90 0.03 12.78
N ASN A 76 -1.24 1.16 12.17
CA ASN A 76 -1.63 1.23 10.76
C ASN A 76 -0.56 1.98 10.00
N LEU A 77 -0.09 1.41 8.89
CA LEU A 77 1.00 1.96 8.10
C LEU A 77 0.45 2.52 6.79
N SER A 78 0.97 3.66 6.36
CA SER A 78 0.70 4.20 5.03
C SER A 78 1.95 4.83 4.43
N ILE A 79 2.02 4.83 3.10
CA ILE A 79 3.12 5.37 2.31
C ILE A 79 2.52 6.19 1.18
N GLY A 80 3.07 7.36 0.91
CA GLY A 80 2.70 8.20 -0.23
C GLY A 80 3.91 8.61 -1.06
N VAL A 81 3.71 8.63 -2.38
CA VAL A 81 4.66 9.16 -3.38
C VAL A 81 3.93 10.26 -4.15
N ASN A 82 4.24 11.52 -3.81
CA ASN A 82 3.63 12.72 -4.40
C ASN A 82 4.41 13.18 -5.65
N SER A 83 4.64 12.25 -6.55
CA SER A 83 5.24 12.45 -7.88
C SER A 83 4.63 11.43 -8.84
N PRO A 84 4.75 11.60 -10.17
CA PRO A 84 4.32 10.58 -11.10
C PRO A 84 4.97 9.25 -10.73
N VAL A 85 4.13 8.26 -10.39
CA VAL A 85 4.62 6.99 -9.86
C VAL A 85 5.38 6.24 -10.95
N SER A 86 6.54 5.72 -10.57
CA SER A 86 7.35 4.84 -11.40
C SER A 86 7.95 3.74 -10.55
N ARG A 87 8.50 2.71 -11.20
CA ARG A 87 9.43 1.81 -10.50
C ARG A 87 10.69 2.59 -10.12
N GLY A 88 11.31 2.17 -9.02
CA GLY A 88 12.51 2.80 -8.49
C GLY A 88 12.46 3.01 -6.98
N LYS A 89 13.58 3.50 -6.45
CA LYS A 89 13.76 3.75 -5.03
C LYS A 89 13.67 5.25 -4.75
N PHE A 90 12.74 5.61 -3.88
CA PHE A 90 12.41 6.97 -3.50
C PHE A 90 12.82 7.17 -2.04
N TYR A 91 13.80 8.03 -1.82
CA TYR A 91 14.24 8.39 -0.48
C TYR A 91 13.49 9.62 0.00
N PHE A 92 13.25 9.69 1.31
CA PHE A 92 12.75 10.88 1.95
C PHE A 92 13.58 11.23 3.17
N ASN A 93 13.77 12.52 3.39
CA ASN A 93 14.43 13.11 4.55
C ASN A 93 13.60 14.33 4.97
N ASN A 94 12.45 14.02 5.52
CA ASN A 94 11.39 14.96 5.81
C ASN A 94 11.70 15.63 7.16
N THR A 95 12.13 16.89 7.11
CA THR A 95 12.28 17.70 8.33
C THR A 95 10.92 18.17 8.88
N LYS A 96 9.87 18.10 8.04
CA LYS A 96 8.47 18.42 8.31
C LYS A 96 7.59 17.43 7.53
N GLU A 97 6.29 17.41 7.79
CA GLU A 97 5.34 16.61 7.01
C GLU A 97 5.30 17.12 5.55
N GLU A 98 6.01 16.45 4.64
CA GLU A 98 6.11 16.84 3.21
C GLU A 98 5.04 16.18 2.33
N ALA A 99 4.01 15.58 2.94
CA ALA A 99 3.01 14.76 2.24
C ALA A 99 2.30 15.46 1.07
N SER A 100 2.32 16.79 1.03
CA SER A 100 1.67 17.60 -0.01
C SER A 100 2.64 18.31 -0.97
N ALA A 101 3.97 18.18 -0.79
CA ALA A 101 4.95 18.83 -1.68
C ALA A 101 5.19 18.00 -2.95
N ILE A 102 5.27 18.65 -4.12
CA ILE A 102 5.61 17.98 -5.40
C ILE A 102 6.98 17.30 -5.26
N GLY A 103 7.07 16.02 -5.63
CA GLY A 103 8.27 15.21 -5.44
C GLY A 103 8.42 14.64 -4.02
N GLY A 104 7.52 15.01 -3.10
CA GLY A 104 7.52 14.57 -1.71
C GLY A 104 7.17 13.10 -1.60
N VAL A 105 7.85 12.42 -0.69
CA VAL A 105 7.61 11.01 -0.39
C VAL A 105 7.52 10.89 1.12
N TYR A 106 6.58 10.11 1.63
CA TYR A 106 6.38 9.99 3.06
C TYR A 106 5.90 8.60 3.47
N GLY A 107 6.18 8.24 4.71
CA GLY A 107 5.53 7.16 5.44
C GLY A 107 4.81 7.74 6.66
N ASN A 108 3.62 7.23 6.97
CA ASN A 108 2.92 7.58 8.19
C ASN A 108 2.59 6.31 8.98
N VAL A 109 2.73 6.43 10.30
CA VAL A 109 2.24 5.45 11.26
C VAL A 109 1.13 6.08 12.07
N ILE A 110 -0.05 5.47 12.02
CA ILE A 110 -1.14 5.80 12.93
C ILE A 110 -1.17 4.72 13.99
N THR A 111 -0.91 5.10 15.24
CA THR A 111 -0.92 4.16 16.36
C THR A 111 -2.11 4.42 17.26
N TYR A 112 -2.81 3.33 17.60
CA TYR A 112 -3.87 3.29 18.59
C TYR A 112 -3.39 2.42 19.73
N LYS A 113 -3.24 2.96 20.93
CA LYS A 113 -2.82 2.18 22.09
C LYS A 113 -3.95 2.13 23.10
N MET A 114 -4.45 0.92 23.37
CA MET A 114 -5.57 0.71 24.30
C MET A 114 -5.25 1.37 25.64
N ASN A 115 -6.17 2.22 26.13
CA ASN A 115 -6.08 2.97 27.39
C ASN A 115 -5.07 4.14 27.41
N THR A 116 -4.63 4.64 26.25
CA THR A 116 -3.84 5.89 26.13
C THR A 116 -4.33 6.75 24.96
N ASN A 117 -3.74 7.93 24.75
CA ASN A 117 -4.07 8.78 23.60
C ASN A 117 -3.48 8.20 22.31
N ASP A 118 -4.27 8.17 21.24
CA ASP A 118 -3.78 7.89 19.88
C ASP A 118 -2.72 8.92 19.48
N PHE A 119 -1.68 8.47 18.77
CA PHE A 119 -0.67 9.35 18.21
C PHE A 119 -0.51 9.13 16.71
N LEU A 120 -0.33 10.25 16.02
CA LEU A 120 0.02 10.30 14.60
C LEU A 120 1.53 10.47 14.51
N SER A 121 2.15 9.65 13.68
CA SER A 121 3.59 9.69 13.45
C SER A 121 3.85 9.96 11.98
N SER A 122 4.70 10.94 11.71
CA SER A 122 5.13 11.29 10.35
C SER A 122 6.57 10.87 10.15
N SER A 123 6.88 10.25 9.01
CA SER A 123 8.24 9.86 8.66
C SER A 123 9.17 11.06 8.64
N ILE A 124 10.37 10.90 9.18
CA ILE A 124 11.46 11.88 9.13
C ILE A 124 12.59 11.47 8.18
N ASN A 125 12.81 10.17 8.01
CA ASN A 125 13.78 9.65 7.05
C ASN A 125 13.35 8.25 6.61
N GLY A 126 13.81 7.83 5.44
CA GLY A 126 13.58 6.48 4.96
C GLY A 126 13.55 6.37 3.46
N PHE A 127 12.93 5.28 2.99
CA PHE A 127 12.67 5.05 1.59
C PHE A 127 11.41 4.21 1.38
N VAL A 128 10.86 4.35 0.18
CA VAL A 128 9.99 3.36 -0.46
C VAL A 128 10.62 2.98 -1.79
N GLU A 129 10.66 1.69 -2.09
CA GLU A 129 11.13 1.15 -3.35
C GLU A 129 9.97 0.44 -4.05
N ILE A 130 9.58 0.93 -5.22
CA ILE A 130 8.57 0.31 -6.07
C ILE A 130 9.28 -0.66 -7.03
N THR A 131 9.10 -1.95 -6.82
CA THR A 131 9.69 -3.02 -7.64
C THR A 131 8.70 -3.64 -8.61
N LEU A 132 7.41 -3.55 -8.29
CA LEU A 132 6.28 -3.99 -9.11
C LEU A 132 5.30 -2.83 -9.26
N LEU A 133 4.93 -2.55 -10.51
CA LEU A 133 3.92 -1.57 -10.85
C LEU A 133 3.23 -2.06 -12.12
N THR A 134 1.93 -2.33 -12.02
CA THR A 134 1.07 -2.82 -13.09
C THR A 134 -0.24 -2.02 -13.12
N ASP A 135 -1.17 -2.42 -13.99
CA ASP A 135 -2.51 -1.81 -14.03
C ASP A 135 -3.38 -2.17 -12.82
N HIS A 136 -3.01 -3.20 -12.05
CA HIS A 136 -3.87 -3.79 -11.01
C HIS A 136 -3.17 -4.01 -9.67
N GLU A 137 -1.84 -3.91 -9.60
CA GLU A 137 -1.11 -4.07 -8.36
C GLU A 137 0.18 -3.26 -8.33
N VAL A 138 0.60 -2.98 -7.11
CA VAL A 138 1.89 -2.35 -6.81
C VAL A 138 2.59 -3.16 -5.72
N GLY A 139 3.90 -3.27 -5.80
CA GLY A 139 4.70 -3.99 -4.84
C GLY A 139 6.08 -3.41 -4.68
N GLY A 140 6.68 -3.67 -3.54
CA GLY A 140 7.88 -2.96 -3.15
C GLY A 140 8.38 -3.26 -1.74
N ASN A 141 9.39 -2.48 -1.37
CA ASN A 141 10.02 -2.51 -0.05
C ASN A 141 9.96 -1.12 0.58
N PHE A 142 10.00 -1.03 1.91
CA PHE A 142 10.05 0.26 2.60
C PHE A 142 10.73 0.15 3.96
N GLU A 143 11.39 1.23 4.36
CA GLU A 143 11.90 1.43 5.72
C GLU A 143 11.87 2.91 6.05
N TYR A 144 11.50 3.25 7.29
CA TYR A 144 11.52 4.64 7.73
C TYR A 144 11.50 4.78 9.24
N ASP A 145 11.99 5.92 9.71
CA ASP A 145 11.74 6.42 11.05
C ASP A 145 10.60 7.43 11.01
N ALA A 146 9.67 7.34 11.95
CA ALA A 146 8.58 8.29 12.10
C ALA A 146 8.56 8.87 13.52
N VAL A 147 8.36 10.17 13.63
CA VAL A 147 8.26 10.85 14.92
C VAL A 147 6.79 11.00 15.28
N SER A 148 6.44 10.52 16.46
CA SER A 148 5.11 10.61 17.05
C SER A 148 4.93 11.94 17.75
N TYR A 149 3.77 12.55 17.57
CA TYR A 149 3.43 13.83 18.21
C TYR A 149 2.22 13.69 19.14
N THR A 150 2.19 14.51 20.19
CA THR A 150 0.97 14.69 21.00
C THR A 150 -0.19 15.16 20.13
N LYS A 151 -1.40 14.65 20.41
CA LYS A 151 -2.63 15.13 19.79
C LYS A 151 -2.91 16.57 20.25
N GLY A 152 -2.86 17.54 19.32
CA GLY A 152 -3.04 18.97 19.62
C GLY A 152 -2.36 19.86 18.59
N LEU A 153 -2.47 21.18 18.76
CA LEU A 153 -1.81 22.17 17.88
C LEU A 153 -0.29 22.25 18.15
N ASP A 154 0.12 22.02 19.41
CA ASP A 154 1.52 21.95 19.78
C ASP A 154 2.05 20.52 19.57
N ARG A 155 2.61 20.29 18.38
CA ARG A 155 3.23 19.02 17.99
C ARG A 155 4.58 18.86 18.71
N VAL A 156 4.56 18.47 19.97
CA VAL A 156 5.77 18.08 20.70
C VAL A 156 6.09 16.61 20.39
N PRO A 157 7.31 16.29 19.91
CA PRO A 157 7.75 14.91 19.74
C PRO A 157 7.67 14.14 21.06
N ILE A 158 7.06 12.97 21.05
CA ILE A 158 6.93 12.11 22.25
C ILE A 158 7.57 10.74 22.10
N ASP A 159 7.72 10.25 20.87
CA ASP A 159 8.34 8.96 20.60
C ASP A 159 8.83 8.91 19.14
N THR A 160 9.64 7.90 18.83
CA THR A 160 10.06 7.58 17.47
C THR A 160 9.70 6.13 17.16
N VAL A 161 8.83 5.94 16.18
CA VAL A 161 8.49 4.63 15.63
C VAL A 161 9.48 4.27 14.53
N LYS A 162 10.10 3.08 14.66
CA LYS A 162 11.02 2.54 13.66
C LYS A 162 10.34 1.45 12.85
N VAL A 163 10.20 1.68 11.55
CA VAL A 163 9.63 0.72 10.60
C VAL A 163 10.75 0.18 9.73
N ARG A 164 10.95 -1.15 9.73
CA ARG A 164 12.06 -1.84 9.07
C ARG A 164 11.61 -3.08 8.32
N SER A 165 12.41 -3.52 7.35
CA SER A 165 12.15 -4.72 6.54
C SER A 165 10.74 -4.76 5.96
N GLY A 166 10.20 -3.59 5.63
CA GLY A 166 8.85 -3.44 5.11
C GLY A 166 8.75 -4.00 3.71
N ARG A 167 7.69 -4.76 3.43
CA ARG A 167 7.39 -5.34 2.12
C ARG A 167 5.91 -5.24 1.83
N PHE A 168 5.56 -5.05 0.58
CA PHE A 168 4.17 -5.05 0.15
C PHE A 168 4.01 -5.58 -1.26
N ARG A 169 2.84 -6.17 -1.49
CA ARG A 169 2.27 -6.42 -2.81
C ARG A 169 0.77 -6.31 -2.63
N VAL A 170 0.19 -5.24 -3.14
CA VAL A 170 -1.20 -4.87 -2.86
C VAL A 170 -1.95 -4.53 -4.15
N PRO A 171 -3.26 -4.78 -4.21
CA PRO A 171 -4.07 -4.39 -5.35
C PRO A 171 -4.21 -2.87 -5.42
N ILE A 172 -4.27 -2.35 -6.64
CA ILE A 172 -4.72 -0.98 -6.92
C ILE A 172 -6.26 -1.04 -6.94
N VAL A 173 -6.89 -0.52 -5.89
CA VAL A 173 -8.35 -0.59 -5.71
C VAL A 173 -9.05 0.67 -6.23
N MET A 174 -8.30 1.74 -6.49
CA MET A 174 -8.83 3.00 -6.96
C MET A 174 -7.82 3.71 -7.87
N VAL A 175 -8.34 4.22 -8.99
CA VAL A 175 -7.64 5.14 -9.89
C VAL A 175 -8.56 6.34 -10.11
N SER A 176 -8.06 7.56 -9.93
CA SER A 176 -8.86 8.78 -10.06
C SER A 176 -8.21 9.84 -10.97
N GLY A 177 -9.03 10.79 -11.44
CA GLY A 177 -8.63 11.96 -12.23
C GLY A 177 -8.40 11.68 -13.72
N ARG A 178 -7.53 10.72 -14.06
CA ARG A 178 -7.29 10.29 -15.46
C ARG A 178 -7.11 8.78 -15.55
N GLU A 179 -7.28 8.24 -16.76
CA GLU A 179 -7.04 6.82 -17.04
C GLU A 179 -5.59 6.45 -16.68
N TRP A 180 -5.43 5.30 -16.01
CA TRP A 180 -4.13 4.74 -15.67
C TRP A 180 -3.74 3.69 -16.69
N THR A 181 -2.48 3.75 -17.10
CA THR A 181 -1.82 2.67 -17.82
C THR A 181 -0.42 2.57 -17.28
N ALA A 182 -0.04 1.38 -16.81
CA ALA A 182 1.24 1.17 -16.20
C ALA A 182 2.39 1.56 -17.14
N PRO A 183 3.43 2.24 -16.63
CA PRO A 183 4.66 2.48 -17.38
C PRO A 183 5.25 1.15 -17.87
N LYS A 184 5.67 1.12 -19.13
CA LYS A 184 6.31 -0.05 -19.75
C LYS A 184 7.69 -0.33 -19.15
#